data_AF-A0A2N8NJA3-F1
#
_entry.id   AF-A0A2N8NJA3-F1
#
_cell.length_a   1.000
_cell.length_b   1.000
_cell.length_c   1.000
_cell.angle_alpha   90.00
_cell.angle_beta   90.00
_cell.angle_gamma   90.00
#
_symmetry.space_group_name_H-M   'P 1'
#
loop_
_entity.id
_entity.type
_entity.pdbx_description
1 polymer ?
#
loop_
_entity_poly.entity_id
_entity_poly.type
_entity_poly.pdbx_seq_one_letter_code
_entity_poly.pdbx_strand_id
1 'polypeptide(L)'
;MRKSITTGLIALFAIVMCAATVQAQTTPTSGTTGPLTWKYDTGTKTLTISGQGEMPDYVVKNQAPWQSLNQEVLKLVVEEGVTGIGNNAFRYAGKLISVTLPTSLTRIGHMTFIHCWNLPMVKLPAGITHIGDKAFKGCQSLVLDSLPAALQEIGKGAFEWCGKLSSVTLPSSVKVIGDGAFSGCKNLKSLTVGIKTPPDIDKKNVFDDVPVANVTLTVPKGSKAAYETAPVWKEFKQISESTVANAAVPEARIYAAEGLVYMTLPQAATVRIYNLNGVLVRSLTAPAGLTTVALPTGIYIVRTGERTEKVMVD
;
A
#
# COMPACT_ATOMS: atom_id res chain seq x y z
N MET A 1 -80.59 -58.30 10.44
CA MET A 1 -79.97 -57.18 11.18
C MET A 1 -78.51 -57.05 10.77
N ARG A 2 -78.13 -56.03 9.97
CA ARG A 2 -76.73 -55.66 9.70
C ARG A 2 -76.65 -54.19 9.24
N LYS A 3 -75.79 -53.39 9.91
CA LYS A 3 -74.82 -52.41 9.36
C LYS A 3 -74.68 -51.15 10.22
N SER A 4 -73.47 -50.94 10.71
CA SER A 4 -72.65 -49.73 10.52
C SER A 4 -71.19 -50.26 10.49
N ILE A 5 -70.24 -49.73 9.72
CA ILE A 5 -69.46 -48.51 10.00
C ILE A 5 -68.83 -47.95 8.71
N THR A 6 -68.39 -46.70 8.79
CA THR A 6 -67.97 -45.73 7.77
C THR A 6 -66.57 -45.84 7.17
N THR A 7 -66.47 -45.42 5.90
CA THR A 7 -65.44 -44.53 5.32
C THR A 7 -66.14 -43.60 4.30
N GLY A 8 -65.62 -42.47 3.81
CA GLY A 8 -64.38 -41.73 4.12
C GLY A 8 -63.82 -41.06 2.84
N LEU A 9 -63.76 -39.72 2.75
CA LEU A 9 -63.31 -39.01 1.55
C LEU A 9 -62.54 -37.71 1.88
N ILE A 10 -61.40 -37.49 1.20
CA ILE A 10 -60.51 -36.34 1.35
C ILE A 10 -60.68 -35.41 0.14
N ALA A 11 -60.82 -34.11 0.37
CA ALA A 11 -60.88 -33.09 -0.69
C ALA A 11 -59.54 -32.34 -0.79
N LEU A 12 -58.99 -32.25 -2.00
CA LEU A 12 -57.70 -31.63 -2.30
C LEU A 12 -57.92 -30.18 -2.79
N PHE A 13 -57.40 -29.18 -2.07
CA PHE A 13 -57.41 -27.78 -2.53
C PHE A 13 -56.16 -27.48 -3.35
N ALA A 14 -56.35 -27.09 -4.62
CA ALA A 14 -55.27 -26.60 -5.47
C ALA A 14 -54.97 -25.11 -5.19
N ILE A 15 -53.77 -24.81 -4.72
CA ILE A 15 -53.27 -23.44 -4.56
C ILE A 15 -52.67 -22.98 -5.88
N VAL A 16 -53.27 -21.97 -6.51
CA VAL A 16 -52.68 -21.28 -7.66
C VAL A 16 -51.59 -20.33 -7.15
N MET A 17 -50.33 -20.72 -7.24
CA MET A 17 -49.21 -19.82 -6.98
C MET A 17 -49.06 -18.81 -8.12
N CYS A 18 -49.25 -17.53 -7.80
CA CYS A 18 -48.84 -16.45 -8.70
C CYS A 18 -47.32 -16.37 -8.72
N ALA A 19 -46.70 -16.77 -9.83
CA ALA A 19 -45.25 -16.68 -10.02
C ALA A 19 -44.83 -15.23 -10.25
N ALA A 20 -44.57 -14.49 -9.17
CA ALA A 20 -43.85 -13.22 -9.26
C ALA A 20 -42.43 -13.48 -9.79
N THR A 21 -42.15 -13.03 -11.00
CA THR A 21 -40.81 -13.12 -11.59
C THR A 21 -39.86 -12.22 -10.82
N VAL A 22 -39.02 -12.83 -9.98
CA VAL A 22 -37.85 -12.14 -9.43
C VAL A 22 -36.93 -11.82 -10.61
N GLN A 23 -37.00 -10.59 -11.11
CA GLN A 23 -35.99 -10.09 -12.04
C GLN A 23 -34.65 -10.16 -11.32
N ALA A 24 -33.75 -11.02 -11.81
CA ALA A 24 -32.39 -11.07 -11.33
C ALA A 24 -31.74 -9.71 -11.61
N GLN A 25 -31.63 -8.87 -10.58
CA GLN A 25 -31.01 -7.56 -10.68
C GLN A 25 -29.53 -7.78 -11.02
N THR A 26 -29.18 -7.59 -12.29
CA THR A 26 -27.82 -7.73 -12.76
C THR A 26 -26.94 -6.70 -12.07
N THR A 27 -25.92 -7.15 -11.36
CA THR A 27 -24.93 -6.24 -10.76
C THR A 27 -24.34 -5.38 -11.86
N PRO A 28 -24.40 -4.03 -11.77
CA PRO A 28 -23.85 -3.18 -12.81
C PRO A 28 -22.37 -3.48 -13.03
N THR A 29 -21.97 -3.60 -14.29
CA THR A 29 -20.56 -3.82 -14.69
C THR A 29 -19.92 -2.56 -15.26
N SER A 30 -20.61 -1.43 -15.23
CA SER A 30 -20.06 -0.12 -15.55
C SER A 30 -20.97 1.01 -15.05
N GLY A 31 -20.46 2.24 -15.04
CA GLY A 31 -21.23 3.43 -14.72
C GLY A 31 -20.34 4.66 -14.54
N THR A 32 -20.85 5.66 -13.83
CA THR A 32 -20.15 6.90 -13.47
C THR A 32 -20.01 7.04 -11.96
N THR A 33 -19.08 7.90 -11.52
CA THR A 33 -18.99 8.41 -10.15
C THR A 33 -18.32 9.78 -10.13
N GLY A 34 -19.07 10.83 -9.77
CA GLY A 34 -18.58 12.20 -9.91
C GLY A 34 -18.11 12.48 -11.36
N PRO A 35 -16.86 12.97 -11.57
CA PRO A 35 -16.31 13.23 -12.91
C PRO A 35 -15.72 11.97 -13.57
N LEU A 36 -15.75 10.81 -12.92
CA LEU A 36 -15.10 9.58 -13.36
C LEU A 36 -16.10 8.56 -13.92
N THR A 37 -15.61 7.64 -14.72
CA THR A 37 -16.31 6.42 -15.14
C THR A 37 -15.67 5.19 -14.50
N TRP A 38 -16.41 4.10 -14.46
CA TRP A 38 -15.89 2.81 -14.01
C TRP A 38 -16.42 1.67 -14.88
N LYS A 39 -15.64 0.60 -14.98
CA LYS A 39 -15.99 -0.63 -15.68
C LYS A 39 -15.40 -1.83 -14.95
N TYR A 40 -16.19 -2.89 -14.83
CA TYR A 40 -15.79 -4.18 -14.30
C TYR A 40 -15.82 -5.24 -15.39
N ASP A 41 -14.66 -5.81 -15.67
CA ASP A 41 -14.50 -6.94 -16.57
C ASP A 41 -14.66 -8.25 -15.78
N THR A 42 -15.74 -8.97 -16.05
CA THR A 42 -16.14 -10.17 -15.28
C THR A 42 -15.26 -11.39 -15.53
N GLY A 43 -14.54 -11.44 -16.66
CA GLY A 43 -13.66 -12.54 -17.04
C GLY A 43 -12.27 -12.43 -16.40
N THR A 44 -11.69 -11.23 -16.43
CA THR A 44 -10.40 -10.91 -15.79
C THR A 44 -10.53 -10.52 -14.32
N LYS A 45 -11.75 -10.27 -13.83
CA LYS A 45 -12.06 -9.73 -12.49
C LYS A 45 -11.35 -8.38 -12.24
N THR A 46 -11.25 -7.56 -13.28
CA THR A 46 -10.62 -6.23 -13.23
C THR A 46 -11.67 -5.14 -13.09
N LEU A 47 -11.53 -4.29 -12.07
CA LEU A 47 -12.24 -3.01 -11.95
C LEU A 47 -11.31 -1.90 -12.45
N THR A 48 -11.75 -1.19 -13.48
CA THR A 48 -11.06 -0.01 -14.04
C THR A 48 -11.83 1.26 -13.67
N ILE A 49 -11.12 2.28 -13.20
CA ILE A 49 -11.61 3.64 -12.97
C ILE A 49 -10.90 4.57 -13.96
N SER A 50 -11.66 5.34 -14.72
CA SER A 50 -11.18 6.21 -15.80
C SER A 50 -11.76 7.63 -15.67
N GLY A 51 -11.11 8.63 -16.27
CA GLY A 51 -11.61 10.00 -16.31
C GLY A 51 -10.60 11.01 -15.78
N GLN A 52 -11.09 12.22 -15.47
CA GLN A 52 -10.26 13.34 -15.01
C GLN A 52 -10.80 13.91 -13.69
N GLY A 53 -9.92 14.18 -12.74
CA GLY A 53 -10.25 14.77 -11.44
C GLY A 53 -10.38 13.77 -10.29
N GLU A 54 -11.03 14.19 -9.20
CA GLU A 54 -11.10 13.42 -7.96
C GLU A 54 -12.27 12.43 -7.94
N MET A 55 -12.01 11.24 -7.42
CA MET A 55 -13.06 10.28 -7.07
C MET A 55 -13.82 10.77 -5.83
N PRO A 56 -15.17 10.76 -5.84
CA PRO A 56 -15.97 11.19 -4.70
C PRO A 56 -15.68 10.40 -3.42
N ASP A 57 -15.76 11.08 -2.27
CA ASP A 57 -15.71 10.45 -0.96
C ASP A 57 -17.03 9.70 -0.66
N TYR A 58 -16.94 8.39 -0.39
CA TYR A 58 -18.11 7.55 -0.09
C TYR A 58 -18.34 7.44 1.42
N VAL A 59 -19.63 7.34 1.78
CA VAL A 59 -20.13 7.24 3.16
C VAL A 59 -21.20 6.14 3.26
N VAL A 60 -21.67 5.82 4.48
CA VAL A 60 -22.68 4.75 4.69
C VAL A 60 -23.93 4.92 3.81
N LYS A 61 -24.38 6.17 3.62
CA LYS A 61 -25.56 6.54 2.82
C LYS A 61 -25.29 6.66 1.30
N ASN A 62 -24.04 6.77 0.87
CA ASN A 62 -23.65 6.89 -0.54
C ASN A 62 -22.37 6.09 -0.77
N GLN A 63 -22.55 4.86 -1.21
CA GLN A 63 -21.48 3.86 -1.32
C GLN A 63 -20.86 3.91 -2.72
N ALA A 64 -19.64 3.39 -2.86
CA ALA A 64 -19.03 3.23 -4.18
C ALA A 64 -19.95 2.42 -5.11
N PRO A 65 -20.19 2.83 -6.38
CA PRO A 65 -21.10 2.12 -7.28
C PRO A 65 -20.74 0.64 -7.50
N TRP A 66 -19.48 0.28 -7.34
CA TRP A 66 -18.93 -1.06 -7.44
C TRP A 66 -18.84 -1.82 -6.09
N GLN A 67 -19.41 -1.32 -4.99
CA GLN A 67 -19.19 -1.92 -3.65
C GLN A 67 -19.57 -3.41 -3.59
N SER A 68 -20.66 -3.81 -4.25
CA SER A 68 -21.09 -5.22 -4.36
C SER A 68 -20.06 -6.11 -5.06
N LEU A 69 -19.18 -5.54 -5.89
CA LEU A 69 -18.12 -6.25 -6.61
C LEU A 69 -16.83 -6.42 -5.77
N ASN A 70 -16.68 -5.74 -4.63
CA ASN A 70 -15.45 -5.80 -3.82
C ASN A 70 -15.10 -7.24 -3.37
N GLN A 71 -16.09 -8.14 -3.25
CA GLN A 71 -15.85 -9.57 -2.93
C GLN A 71 -15.42 -10.42 -4.14
N GLU A 72 -15.29 -9.84 -5.32
CA GLU A 72 -14.83 -10.52 -6.55
C GLU A 72 -13.61 -9.87 -7.21
N VAL A 73 -13.45 -8.55 -7.10
CA VAL A 73 -12.35 -7.82 -7.78
C VAL A 73 -10.99 -8.39 -7.36
N LEU A 74 -10.24 -8.87 -8.35
CA LEU A 74 -8.85 -9.32 -8.20
C LEU A 74 -7.86 -8.21 -8.54
N LYS A 75 -8.22 -7.35 -9.51
CA LYS A 75 -7.36 -6.26 -10.00
C LYS A 75 -8.11 -4.94 -10.01
N LEU A 76 -7.51 -3.90 -9.45
CA LEU A 76 -7.93 -2.51 -9.60
C LEU A 76 -6.97 -1.81 -10.57
N VAL A 77 -7.50 -1.08 -11.54
CA VAL A 77 -6.77 -0.13 -12.37
C VAL A 77 -7.39 1.24 -12.16
N VAL A 78 -6.61 2.20 -11.69
CA VAL A 78 -6.97 3.61 -11.69
C VAL A 78 -6.11 4.28 -12.77
N GLU A 79 -6.75 4.85 -13.78
CA GLU A 79 -6.07 5.39 -14.98
C GLU A 79 -5.59 6.84 -14.78
N GLU A 80 -4.69 7.28 -15.66
CA GLU A 80 -4.15 8.65 -15.63
C GLU A 80 -5.23 9.71 -15.82
N GLY A 81 -5.13 10.78 -15.05
CA GLY A 81 -6.14 11.82 -14.92
C GLY A 81 -6.93 11.76 -13.62
N VAL A 82 -7.00 10.59 -12.97
CA VAL A 82 -7.58 10.48 -11.62
C VAL A 82 -6.58 11.08 -10.61
N THR A 83 -7.00 12.16 -9.94
CA THR A 83 -6.12 12.93 -9.04
C THR A 83 -6.27 12.56 -7.56
N GLY A 84 -7.38 11.91 -7.16
CA GLY A 84 -7.57 11.44 -5.80
C GLY A 84 -8.49 10.22 -5.74
N ILE A 85 -8.22 9.30 -4.80
CA ILE A 85 -9.13 8.19 -4.48
C ILE A 85 -9.92 8.54 -3.22
N GLY A 86 -11.25 8.47 -3.32
CA GLY A 86 -12.16 8.87 -2.25
C GLY A 86 -12.21 7.92 -1.06
N ASN A 87 -12.77 8.43 0.03
CA ASN A 87 -13.03 7.68 1.26
C ASN A 87 -13.86 6.41 0.98
N ASN A 88 -13.57 5.32 1.70
CA ASN A 88 -14.28 4.03 1.62
C ASN A 88 -14.31 3.32 0.23
N ALA A 89 -13.64 3.84 -0.80
CA ALA A 89 -13.84 3.42 -2.20
C ALA A 89 -13.67 1.91 -2.48
N PHE A 90 -12.68 1.27 -1.85
CA PHE A 90 -12.33 -0.14 -2.09
C PHE A 90 -12.29 -0.96 -0.78
N ARG A 91 -13.02 -0.51 0.24
CA ARG A 91 -13.05 -1.17 1.55
C ARG A 91 -13.53 -2.61 1.45
N TYR A 92 -12.94 -3.49 2.27
CA TYR A 92 -13.22 -4.92 2.32
C TYR A 92 -13.06 -5.65 0.98
N ALA A 93 -12.25 -5.12 0.04
CA ALA A 93 -11.93 -5.83 -1.20
C ALA A 93 -10.95 -6.98 -0.94
N GLY A 94 -11.42 -8.00 -0.21
CA GLY A 94 -10.59 -9.05 0.37
C GLY A 94 -9.88 -9.94 -0.64
N LYS A 95 -10.32 -9.97 -1.90
CA LYS A 95 -9.67 -10.72 -3.00
C LYS A 95 -8.76 -9.85 -3.89
N LEU A 96 -8.64 -8.55 -3.60
CA LEU A 96 -7.81 -7.63 -4.37
C LEU A 96 -6.33 -8.01 -4.22
N ILE A 97 -5.71 -8.45 -5.32
CA ILE A 97 -4.31 -8.90 -5.39
C ILE A 97 -3.43 -8.02 -6.29
N SER A 98 -4.00 -7.06 -7.01
CA SER A 98 -3.26 -6.17 -7.89
C SER A 98 -3.91 -4.78 -7.92
N VAL A 99 -3.11 -3.73 -7.78
CA VAL A 99 -3.55 -2.34 -7.88
C VAL A 99 -2.57 -1.57 -8.77
N THR A 100 -3.09 -0.96 -9.83
CA THR A 100 -2.38 0.04 -10.63
C THR A 100 -2.91 1.42 -10.24
N LEU A 101 -2.00 2.32 -9.84
CA LEU A 101 -2.30 3.71 -9.48
C LEU A 101 -1.60 4.66 -10.47
N PRO A 102 -2.23 5.78 -10.87
CA PRO A 102 -1.68 6.70 -11.86
C PRO A 102 -0.68 7.67 -11.23
N THR A 103 0.23 8.20 -12.04
CA THR A 103 1.21 9.22 -11.63
C THR A 103 0.54 10.55 -11.26
N SER A 104 -0.64 10.84 -11.81
CA SER A 104 -1.49 11.98 -11.44
C SER A 104 -2.08 11.94 -10.02
N LEU A 105 -1.98 10.81 -9.30
CA LEU A 105 -2.63 10.64 -8.00
C LEU A 105 -1.92 11.42 -6.87
N THR A 106 -2.66 12.28 -6.16
CA THR A 106 -2.16 13.11 -5.05
C THR A 106 -2.71 12.72 -3.67
N ARG A 107 -3.83 11.98 -3.61
CA ARG A 107 -4.53 11.63 -2.35
C ARG A 107 -5.06 10.20 -2.35
N ILE A 108 -4.92 9.53 -1.20
CA ILE A 108 -5.67 8.31 -0.85
C ILE A 108 -6.53 8.63 0.38
N GLY A 109 -7.85 8.43 0.27
CA GLY A 109 -8.84 8.78 1.30
C GLY A 109 -8.87 7.89 2.55
N HIS A 110 -9.75 8.27 3.48
CA HIS A 110 -10.03 7.54 4.71
C HIS A 110 -10.67 6.17 4.41
N MET A 111 -10.18 5.10 5.04
CA MET A 111 -10.67 3.72 4.87
C MET A 111 -10.67 3.21 3.42
N THR A 112 -9.89 3.78 2.49
CA THR A 112 -9.96 3.42 1.06
C THR A 112 -9.74 1.92 0.80
N PHE A 113 -8.75 1.28 1.44
CA PHE A 113 -8.42 -0.14 1.31
C PHE A 113 -8.52 -0.90 2.65
N ILE A 114 -9.33 -0.42 3.60
CA ILE A 114 -9.45 -1.10 4.90
C ILE A 114 -9.86 -2.58 4.71
N HIS A 115 -9.12 -3.49 5.35
CA HIS A 115 -9.29 -4.95 5.28
C HIS A 115 -9.18 -5.57 3.88
N CYS A 116 -8.39 -4.98 2.98
CA CYS A 116 -7.94 -5.67 1.76
C CYS A 116 -6.81 -6.68 2.09
N TRP A 117 -7.14 -7.77 2.79
CA TRP A 117 -6.16 -8.68 3.41
C TRP A 117 -5.12 -9.27 2.44
N ASN A 118 -5.52 -9.53 1.19
CA ASN A 118 -4.68 -10.12 0.15
C ASN A 118 -3.91 -9.10 -0.71
N LEU A 119 -4.11 -7.79 -0.49
CA LEU A 119 -3.41 -6.73 -1.22
C LEU A 119 -1.90 -6.85 -0.95
N PRO A 120 -1.05 -7.16 -1.96
CA PRO A 120 0.37 -7.39 -1.76
C PRO A 120 1.12 -6.07 -1.89
N MET A 121 2.27 -6.06 -2.56
CA MET A 121 3.03 -4.84 -2.83
C MET A 121 2.20 -3.79 -3.59
N VAL A 122 2.15 -2.57 -3.05
CA VAL A 122 1.56 -1.40 -3.73
C VAL A 122 2.64 -0.37 -4.00
N LYS A 123 2.92 -0.12 -5.29
CA LYS A 123 3.78 0.98 -5.71
C LYS A 123 2.98 2.28 -5.63
N LEU A 124 3.18 3.05 -4.56
CA LEU A 124 2.53 4.35 -4.38
C LEU A 124 3.16 5.41 -5.32
N PRO A 125 2.36 6.12 -6.15
CA PRO A 125 2.82 7.25 -6.95
C PRO A 125 3.53 8.33 -6.14
N ALA A 126 4.60 8.91 -6.71
CA ALA A 126 5.45 9.88 -6.01
C ALA A 126 4.75 11.20 -5.66
N GLY A 127 3.69 11.56 -6.40
CA GLY A 127 2.88 12.77 -6.21
C GLY A 127 1.87 12.70 -5.06
N ILE A 128 1.70 11.54 -4.41
CA ILE A 128 0.81 11.43 -3.24
C ILE A 128 1.36 12.28 -2.10
N THR A 129 0.52 13.21 -1.63
CA THR A 129 0.79 14.12 -0.51
C THR A 129 0.06 13.70 0.77
N HIS A 130 -1.05 12.95 0.67
CA HIS A 130 -1.87 12.56 1.81
C HIS A 130 -2.32 11.10 1.73
N ILE A 131 -2.13 10.35 2.81
CA ILE A 131 -2.71 9.01 3.04
C ILE A 131 -3.64 9.12 4.25
N GLY A 132 -4.95 8.99 4.03
CA GLY A 132 -5.97 9.23 5.04
C GLY A 132 -6.04 8.18 6.16
N ASP A 133 -6.82 8.52 7.18
CA ASP A 133 -7.11 7.65 8.32
C ASP A 133 -7.50 6.23 7.88
N LYS A 134 -6.88 5.21 8.47
CA LYS A 134 -7.17 3.78 8.22
C LYS A 134 -7.12 3.35 6.75
N ALA A 135 -6.45 4.12 5.88
CA ALA A 135 -6.43 3.88 4.42
C ALA A 135 -6.04 2.45 4.03
N PHE A 136 -5.09 1.83 4.74
CA PHE A 136 -4.63 0.46 4.53
C PHE A 136 -4.78 -0.42 5.79
N LYS A 137 -5.62 -0.02 6.76
CA LYS A 137 -5.82 -0.76 8.00
C LYS A 137 -6.19 -2.23 7.71
N GLY A 138 -5.45 -3.17 8.27
CA GLY A 138 -5.71 -4.60 8.13
C GLY A 138 -5.36 -5.19 6.75
N CYS A 139 -4.63 -4.47 5.89
CA CYS A 139 -4.01 -5.02 4.69
C CYS A 139 -2.85 -5.94 5.09
N GLN A 140 -3.16 -7.16 5.54
CA GLN A 140 -2.19 -8.08 6.13
C GLN A 140 -1.07 -8.50 5.17
N SER A 141 -1.35 -8.56 3.86
CA SER A 141 -0.33 -8.87 2.86
C SER A 141 0.49 -7.68 2.36
N LEU A 142 0.20 -6.46 2.80
CA LEU A 142 0.83 -5.25 2.27
C LEU A 142 2.34 -5.23 2.54
N VAL A 143 3.09 -4.95 1.48
CA VAL A 143 4.51 -4.62 1.51
C VAL A 143 4.68 -3.27 0.82
N LEU A 144 5.54 -2.41 1.36
CA LEU A 144 5.87 -1.11 0.78
C LEU A 144 7.35 -1.10 0.40
N ASP A 145 7.67 -0.70 -0.84
CA ASP A 145 9.05 -0.41 -1.24
C ASP A 145 9.55 0.89 -0.59
N SER A 146 8.72 1.93 -0.66
CA SER A 146 8.95 3.26 -0.11
C SER A 146 7.63 4.03 -0.03
N LEU A 147 7.51 4.97 0.90
CA LEU A 147 6.43 5.96 0.84
C LEU A 147 6.74 7.07 -0.21
N PRO A 148 5.71 7.73 -0.77
CA PRO A 148 5.86 8.80 -1.78
C PRO A 148 6.73 9.96 -1.32
N ALA A 149 7.66 10.43 -2.16
CA ALA A 149 8.57 11.53 -1.79
C ALA A 149 7.85 12.85 -1.44
N ALA A 150 6.64 13.09 -1.95
CA ALA A 150 5.83 14.27 -1.63
C ALA A 150 4.91 14.11 -0.40
N LEU A 151 4.93 12.95 0.29
CA LEU A 151 3.98 12.63 1.36
C LEU A 151 4.15 13.55 2.57
N GLN A 152 3.11 14.32 2.90
CA GLN A 152 3.08 15.26 4.02
C GLN A 152 2.36 14.67 5.24
N GLU A 153 1.35 13.82 5.02
CA GLU A 153 0.49 13.29 6.09
C GLU A 153 0.23 11.78 5.96
N ILE A 154 0.38 11.10 7.10
CA ILE A 154 -0.03 9.71 7.35
C ILE A 154 -1.11 9.74 8.43
N GLY A 155 -2.35 9.46 8.06
CA GLY A 155 -3.52 9.56 8.95
C GLY A 155 -3.55 8.53 10.09
N LYS A 156 -4.51 8.70 11.00
CA LYS A 156 -4.75 7.83 12.16
C LYS A 156 -4.98 6.39 11.71
N GLY A 157 -4.17 5.46 12.20
CA GLY A 157 -4.26 4.04 11.87
C GLY A 157 -4.04 3.71 10.39
N ALA A 158 -3.38 4.57 9.61
CA ALA A 158 -3.24 4.40 8.15
C ALA A 158 -2.73 3.01 7.72
N PHE A 159 -1.78 2.43 8.46
CA PHE A 159 -1.22 1.08 8.25
C PHE A 159 -1.44 0.15 9.46
N GLU A 160 -2.45 0.43 10.28
CA GLU A 160 -2.77 -0.37 11.48
C GLU A 160 -3.00 -1.85 11.10
N TRP A 161 -2.36 -2.81 11.77
CA TRP A 161 -2.42 -4.25 11.47
C TRP A 161 -1.92 -4.68 10.07
N CYS A 162 -1.03 -3.92 9.43
CA CYS A 162 -0.33 -4.36 8.21
C CYS A 162 0.72 -5.44 8.52
N GLY A 163 0.26 -6.68 8.66
CA GLY A 163 1.04 -7.81 9.17
C GLY A 163 2.33 -8.19 8.42
N LYS A 164 2.46 -7.93 7.10
CA LYS A 164 3.69 -8.17 6.34
C LYS A 164 4.62 -6.96 6.20
N LEU A 165 4.26 -5.79 6.75
CA LEU A 165 5.05 -4.57 6.63
C LEU A 165 6.33 -4.68 7.47
N SER A 166 7.45 -5.01 6.83
CA SER A 166 8.73 -5.33 7.48
C SER A 166 9.78 -4.21 7.40
N SER A 167 9.63 -3.30 6.46
CA SER A 167 10.45 -2.10 6.31
C SER A 167 9.58 -0.91 5.95
N VAL A 168 9.86 0.26 6.53
CA VAL A 168 9.22 1.52 6.19
C VAL A 168 10.31 2.58 5.98
N THR A 169 10.17 3.37 4.92
CA THR A 169 10.96 4.60 4.71
C THR A 169 10.02 5.79 4.77
N LEU A 170 10.12 6.61 5.82
CA LEU A 170 9.43 7.89 5.93
C LEU A 170 10.25 8.97 5.19
N PRO A 171 9.70 9.66 4.19
CA PRO A 171 10.41 10.72 3.48
C PRO A 171 10.54 11.98 4.35
N SER A 172 11.48 12.85 4.00
CA SER A 172 11.76 14.11 4.70
C SER A 172 10.59 15.12 4.71
N SER A 173 9.61 14.91 3.84
CA SER A 173 8.41 15.72 3.64
C SER A 173 7.28 15.46 4.64
N VAL A 174 7.30 14.34 5.37
CA VAL A 174 6.25 14.00 6.35
C VAL A 174 6.27 14.98 7.52
N LYS A 175 5.14 15.66 7.71
CA LYS A 175 4.89 16.61 8.81
C LYS A 175 3.99 16.00 9.88
N VAL A 176 3.05 15.16 9.47
CA VAL A 176 2.01 14.59 10.35
C VAL A 176 2.04 13.07 10.29
N ILE A 177 2.19 12.46 11.46
CA ILE A 177 1.96 11.03 11.70
C ILE A 177 0.83 10.93 12.72
N GLY A 178 -0.25 10.27 12.32
CA GLY A 178 -1.45 10.06 13.11
C GLY A 178 -1.29 9.00 14.20
N ASP A 179 -2.20 9.06 15.17
CA ASP A 179 -2.32 8.05 16.22
C ASP A 179 -2.48 6.63 15.65
N GLY A 180 -1.86 5.62 16.24
CA GLY A 180 -1.94 4.23 15.75
C GLY A 180 -1.42 3.96 14.32
N ALA A 181 -0.76 4.92 13.65
CA ALA A 181 -0.49 4.85 12.20
C ALA A 181 0.22 3.56 11.72
N PHE A 182 1.07 2.96 12.56
CA PHE A 182 1.76 1.67 12.32
C PHE A 182 1.49 0.66 13.45
N SER A 183 0.42 0.83 14.22
CA SER A 183 0.10 -0.06 15.34
C SER A 183 -0.21 -1.48 14.86
N GLY A 184 0.28 -2.50 15.56
CA GLY A 184 0.12 -3.91 15.18
C GLY A 184 0.95 -4.35 13.97
N CYS A 185 1.88 -3.53 13.47
CA CYS A 185 2.85 -3.93 12.43
C CYS A 185 3.97 -4.83 13.00
N LYS A 186 3.62 -6.00 13.56
CA LYS A 186 4.52 -6.87 14.34
C LYS A 186 5.76 -7.38 13.60
N ASN A 187 5.75 -7.39 12.27
CA ASN A 187 6.89 -7.80 11.45
C ASN A 187 7.82 -6.65 11.05
N LEU A 188 7.57 -5.41 11.49
CA LEU A 188 8.47 -4.29 11.26
C LEU A 188 9.83 -4.58 11.89
N LYS A 189 10.89 -4.51 11.07
CA LYS A 189 12.29 -4.77 11.46
C LYS A 189 13.20 -3.57 11.20
N SER A 190 12.84 -2.73 10.23
CA SER A 190 13.60 -1.52 9.90
C SER A 190 12.69 -0.32 9.65
N LEU A 191 13.04 0.81 10.25
CA LEU A 191 12.42 2.10 10.01
C LEU A 191 13.50 3.09 9.60
N THR A 192 13.44 3.60 8.36
CA THR A 192 14.29 4.70 7.90
C THR A 192 13.48 5.99 7.90
N VAL A 193 14.06 7.07 8.39
CA VAL A 193 13.42 8.40 8.39
C VAL A 193 14.32 9.43 7.69
N GLY A 194 13.75 10.23 6.79
CA GLY A 194 14.45 11.34 6.13
C GLY A 194 14.37 12.66 6.91
N ILE A 195 13.76 12.66 8.08
CA ILE A 195 13.40 13.86 8.84
C ILE A 195 14.53 14.14 9.86
N LYS A 196 15.09 15.36 9.85
CA LYS A 196 16.23 15.70 10.73
C LYS A 196 15.86 15.91 12.19
N THR A 197 14.68 16.44 12.45
CA THR A 197 14.14 16.63 13.80
C THR A 197 13.07 15.58 14.04
N PRO A 198 13.10 14.82 15.15
CA PRO A 198 12.07 13.82 15.43
C PRO A 198 10.67 14.43 15.37
N PRO A 199 9.75 13.90 14.53
CA PRO A 199 8.37 14.35 14.50
C PRO A 199 7.71 14.20 15.88
N ASP A 200 6.92 15.20 16.28
CA ASP A 200 6.14 15.10 17.51
C ASP A 200 5.01 14.06 17.36
N ILE A 201 5.24 12.95 18.04
CA ILE A 201 4.32 11.83 18.19
C ILE A 201 4.12 11.47 19.66
N ASP A 202 4.41 12.40 20.58
CA ASP A 202 4.10 12.20 22.00
C ASP A 202 2.59 11.98 22.18
N LYS A 203 2.24 11.11 23.14
CA LYS A 203 0.86 10.67 23.44
C LYS A 203 0.11 10.02 22.26
N LYS A 204 0.78 9.69 21.15
CA LYS A 204 0.21 8.94 20.03
C LYS A 204 0.72 7.50 20.06
N ASN A 205 -0.17 6.54 19.90
CA ASN A 205 0.15 5.11 19.91
C ASN A 205 0.70 4.63 18.54
N VAL A 206 1.56 5.43 17.90
CA VAL A 206 2.01 5.25 16.49
C VAL A 206 2.52 3.84 16.21
N PHE A 207 3.27 3.28 17.16
CA PHE A 207 3.90 1.95 17.08
C PHE A 207 3.41 1.01 18.21
N ASP A 208 2.18 1.19 18.69
CA ASP A 208 1.61 0.28 19.69
C ASP A 208 1.48 -1.15 19.15
N ASP A 209 1.73 -2.17 19.98
CA ASP A 209 1.87 -3.58 19.57
C ASP A 209 2.91 -3.81 18.45
N VAL A 210 3.98 -2.98 18.42
CA VAL A 210 5.20 -3.18 17.62
C VAL A 210 6.40 -3.33 18.55
N PRO A 211 7.29 -4.32 18.36
CA PRO A 211 8.48 -4.51 19.20
C PRO A 211 9.60 -3.50 18.86
N VAL A 212 9.34 -2.19 19.04
CA VAL A 212 10.22 -1.09 18.60
C VAL A 212 11.66 -1.18 19.11
N ALA A 213 11.88 -1.78 20.29
CA ALA A 213 13.22 -2.03 20.83
C ALA A 213 14.09 -2.92 19.91
N ASN A 214 13.47 -3.80 19.13
CA ASN A 214 14.11 -4.70 18.17
C ASN A 214 14.11 -4.16 16.73
N VAL A 215 13.54 -2.98 16.49
CA VAL A 215 13.51 -2.34 15.17
C VAL A 215 14.77 -1.51 14.99
N THR A 216 15.51 -1.75 13.91
CA THR A 216 16.62 -0.87 13.52
C THR A 216 16.04 0.45 13.01
N LEU A 217 16.32 1.52 13.73
CA LEU A 217 15.96 2.89 13.35
C LEU A 217 17.15 3.55 12.66
N THR A 218 16.95 4.01 11.44
CA THR A 218 17.96 4.68 10.62
C THR A 218 17.56 6.13 10.43
N VAL A 219 18.34 7.05 11.01
CA VAL A 219 18.07 8.49 11.04
C VAL A 219 19.12 9.28 10.25
N PRO A 220 18.84 10.53 9.81
CA PRO A 220 19.82 11.33 9.08
C PRO A 220 21.06 11.64 9.93
N LYS A 221 22.23 11.69 9.30
CA LYS A 221 23.49 12.10 9.94
C LYS A 221 23.34 13.41 10.73
N GLY A 222 23.80 13.42 11.98
CA GLY A 222 23.70 14.53 12.92
C GLY A 222 22.36 14.66 13.67
N SER A 223 21.45 13.69 13.56
CA SER A 223 20.13 13.72 14.25
C SER A 223 19.99 12.70 15.39
N LYS A 224 20.90 11.73 15.53
CA LYS A 224 20.72 10.61 16.46
C LYS A 224 20.49 11.03 17.91
N ALA A 225 21.23 12.01 18.42
CA ALA A 225 21.04 12.51 19.79
C ALA A 225 19.63 13.10 20.04
N ALA A 226 18.98 13.66 19.02
CA ALA A 226 17.60 14.13 19.12
C ALA A 226 16.62 12.95 19.14
N TYR A 227 16.82 11.94 18.29
CA TYR A 227 16.00 10.72 18.27
C TYR A 227 16.15 9.87 19.54
N GLU A 228 17.33 9.83 20.16
CA GLU A 228 17.60 9.12 21.43
C GLU A 228 16.91 9.77 22.65
N THR A 229 16.49 11.03 22.55
CA THR A 229 15.86 11.78 23.65
C THR A 229 14.36 12.04 23.44
N ALA A 230 13.89 12.10 22.19
CA ALA A 230 12.50 12.39 21.88
C ALA A 230 11.51 11.29 22.34
N PRO A 231 10.28 11.65 22.79
CA PRO A 231 9.23 10.69 23.13
C PRO A 231 8.93 9.72 21.98
N VAL A 232 8.59 8.47 22.33
CA VAL A 232 8.42 7.31 21.42
C VAL A 232 9.70 6.89 20.69
N TRP A 233 10.44 7.83 20.09
CA TRP A 233 11.68 7.59 19.35
C TRP A 233 12.79 6.98 20.21
N LYS A 234 12.92 7.42 21.47
CA LYS A 234 13.84 6.84 22.46
C LYS A 234 13.58 5.35 22.81
N GLU A 235 12.44 4.79 22.38
CA GLU A 235 12.12 3.37 22.60
C GLU A 235 12.72 2.44 21.55
N PHE A 236 13.19 2.99 20.42
CA PHE A 236 14.03 2.26 19.48
C PHE A 236 15.44 2.13 20.08
N LYS A 237 15.85 0.91 20.44
CA LYS A 237 17.17 0.67 21.08
C LYS A 237 18.30 0.46 20.07
N GLN A 238 17.99 0.39 18.79
CA GLN A 238 18.94 0.22 17.68
C GLN A 238 18.94 1.45 16.77
N ILE A 239 19.34 2.62 17.29
CA ILE A 239 19.42 3.85 16.50
C ILE A 239 20.79 3.95 15.80
N SER A 240 20.76 3.91 14.48
CA SER A 240 21.90 4.14 13.60
C SER A 240 21.73 5.48 12.90
N GLU A 241 22.82 6.25 12.83
CA GLU A 241 22.89 7.29 11.81
C GLU A 241 23.25 6.63 10.48
N SER A 242 22.64 7.13 9.42
CA SER A 242 23.13 6.90 8.09
C SER A 242 23.00 8.20 7.30
N THR A 243 23.64 8.23 6.14
CA THR A 243 23.54 9.35 5.21
C THR A 243 22.28 9.26 4.34
N VAL A 244 21.40 8.26 4.57
CA VAL A 244 20.08 8.14 3.92
C VAL A 244 19.08 9.17 4.47
N ALA A 245 18.03 9.55 3.73
CA ALA A 245 17.67 9.25 2.35
C ALA A 245 17.48 10.56 1.57
N ASN A 246 17.48 10.51 0.23
CA ASN A 246 17.29 11.67 -0.64
C ASN A 246 18.35 12.78 -0.51
N ALA A 247 19.54 12.49 0.00
CA ALA A 247 20.71 13.22 -0.46
C ALA A 247 20.94 12.83 -1.93
N ALA A 248 21.04 13.82 -2.81
CA ALA A 248 21.69 13.62 -4.10
C ALA A 248 23.07 13.02 -3.83
N VAL A 249 23.43 11.96 -4.56
CA VAL A 249 24.77 11.38 -4.54
C VAL A 249 25.41 11.76 -5.89
N PRO A 250 25.90 13.00 -6.06
CA PRO A 250 26.13 13.58 -7.39
C PRO A 250 27.26 12.84 -8.11
N GLU A 251 28.16 12.27 -7.32
CA GLU A 251 29.40 11.61 -7.72
C GLU A 251 29.32 10.07 -7.65
N ALA A 252 28.16 9.48 -7.28
CA ALA A 252 28.00 8.03 -7.34
C ALA A 252 28.18 7.54 -8.78
N ARG A 253 29.23 6.76 -9.02
CA ARG A 253 29.49 6.12 -10.31
C ARG A 253 28.99 4.70 -10.25
N ILE A 254 28.00 4.39 -11.09
CA ILE A 254 27.42 3.05 -11.19
C ILE A 254 27.47 2.65 -12.66
N TYR A 255 28.08 1.51 -12.94
CA TYR A 255 28.15 0.91 -14.27
C TYR A 255 28.25 -0.61 -14.13
N ALA A 256 28.17 -1.32 -15.25
CA ALA A 256 28.44 -2.75 -15.31
C ALA A 256 29.48 -3.06 -16.38
N ALA A 257 30.26 -4.12 -16.13
CA ALA A 257 31.26 -4.68 -17.01
C ALA A 257 31.68 -6.06 -16.46
N GLU A 258 32.08 -6.99 -17.32
CA GLU A 258 32.68 -8.28 -16.92
C GLU A 258 31.78 -9.09 -15.97
N GLY A 259 30.46 -9.05 -16.16
CA GLY A 259 29.50 -9.74 -15.29
C GLY A 259 29.29 -9.12 -13.89
N LEU A 260 29.87 -7.94 -13.63
CA LEU A 260 29.82 -7.23 -12.36
C LEU A 260 29.14 -5.86 -12.47
N VAL A 261 28.37 -5.49 -11.45
CA VAL A 261 27.95 -4.10 -11.21
C VAL A 261 28.96 -3.42 -10.29
N TYR A 262 29.60 -2.37 -10.78
CA TYR A 262 30.53 -1.52 -10.05
C TYR A 262 29.80 -0.33 -9.46
N MET A 263 30.06 -0.01 -8.19
CA MET A 263 29.47 1.12 -7.48
C MET A 263 30.54 1.83 -6.65
N THR A 264 30.96 3.01 -7.11
CA THR A 264 31.80 3.90 -6.30
C THR A 264 30.92 4.91 -5.60
N LEU A 265 30.86 4.84 -4.28
CA LEU A 265 30.03 5.72 -3.44
C LEU A 265 30.91 6.67 -2.61
N PRO A 266 30.59 7.98 -2.53
CA PRO A 266 31.34 8.92 -1.69
C PRO A 266 31.10 8.71 -0.19
N GLN A 267 30.06 7.96 0.18
CA GLN A 267 29.66 7.65 1.55
C GLN A 267 28.89 6.32 1.57
N ALA A 268 28.83 5.65 2.72
CA ALA A 268 28.10 4.39 2.85
C ALA A 268 26.59 4.59 2.65
N ALA A 269 25.96 3.77 1.80
CA ALA A 269 24.54 3.90 1.47
C ALA A 269 23.87 2.54 1.18
N THR A 270 22.55 2.48 1.34
CA THR A 270 21.74 1.32 0.94
C THR A 270 21.57 1.32 -0.58
N VAL A 271 22.00 0.23 -1.21
CA VAL A 271 21.78 -0.05 -2.62
C VAL A 271 20.67 -1.09 -2.77
N ARG A 272 19.69 -0.81 -3.65
CA ARG A 272 18.68 -1.78 -4.09
C ARG A 272 18.77 -1.97 -5.59
N ILE A 273 18.87 -3.23 -6.02
CA ILE A 273 19.01 -3.64 -7.42
C ILE A 273 17.75 -4.38 -7.83
N TYR A 274 17.08 -3.92 -8.88
CA TYR A 274 15.85 -4.49 -9.41
C TYR A 274 16.08 -4.97 -10.84
N ASN A 275 15.33 -5.98 -11.31
CA ASN A 275 15.26 -6.29 -12.74
C ASN A 275 14.29 -5.33 -13.46
N LEU A 276 14.20 -5.41 -14.79
CA LEU A 276 13.28 -4.57 -15.59
C LEU A 276 11.79 -4.74 -15.24
N ASN A 277 11.39 -5.86 -14.63
CA ASN A 277 10.02 -6.09 -14.16
C ASN A 277 9.74 -5.44 -12.80
N GLY A 278 10.72 -4.71 -12.23
CA GLY A 278 10.60 -4.05 -10.93
C GLY A 278 10.77 -4.99 -9.73
N VAL A 279 11.16 -6.25 -9.94
CA VAL A 279 11.39 -7.21 -8.85
C VAL A 279 12.75 -6.93 -8.23
N LEU A 280 12.81 -6.79 -6.90
CA LEU A 280 14.06 -6.64 -6.15
C LEU A 280 14.91 -7.92 -6.25
N VAL A 281 16.07 -7.81 -6.90
CA VAL A 281 17.04 -8.89 -7.11
C VAL A 281 18.05 -8.94 -5.96
N ARG A 282 18.49 -7.77 -5.47
CA ARG A 282 19.46 -7.67 -4.38
C ARG A 282 19.31 -6.37 -3.60
N SER A 283 19.55 -6.42 -2.29
CA SER A 283 19.65 -5.26 -1.41
C SER A 283 20.89 -5.42 -0.55
N LEU A 284 21.69 -4.35 -0.41
CA LEU A 284 22.88 -4.34 0.44
C LEU A 284 23.14 -2.94 1.02
N THR A 285 23.95 -2.88 2.07
CA THR A 285 24.59 -1.63 2.52
C THR A 285 26.01 -1.63 1.97
N ALA A 286 26.28 -0.75 1.00
CA ALA A 286 27.61 -0.59 0.43
C ALA A 286 28.39 0.47 1.24
N PRO A 287 29.66 0.23 1.60
CA PRO A 287 30.51 1.24 2.25
C PRO A 287 30.85 2.40 1.30
N ALA A 288 31.52 3.43 1.84
CA ALA A 288 32.19 4.43 1.02
C ALA A 288 33.36 3.78 0.25
N GLY A 289 33.66 4.28 -0.95
CA GLY A 289 34.60 3.68 -1.88
C GLY A 289 33.93 2.73 -2.88
N LEU A 290 34.71 1.79 -3.44
CA LEU A 290 34.23 0.85 -4.45
C LEU A 290 33.56 -0.37 -3.79
N THR A 291 32.37 -0.72 -4.27
CA THR A 291 31.69 -2.00 -4.01
C THR A 291 31.34 -2.65 -5.35
N THR A 292 31.55 -3.96 -5.47
CA THR A 292 31.12 -4.74 -6.65
C THR A 292 30.05 -5.76 -6.28
N VAL A 293 29.16 -6.05 -7.22
CA VAL A 293 28.11 -7.08 -7.07
C VAL A 293 28.01 -7.89 -8.36
N ALA A 294 28.28 -9.20 -8.27
CA ALA A 294 28.02 -10.13 -9.36
C ALA A 294 26.52 -10.36 -9.55
N LEU A 295 26.06 -10.35 -10.80
CA LEU A 295 24.69 -10.65 -11.21
C LEU A 295 24.72 -11.51 -12.50
N PRO A 296 23.66 -12.28 -12.79
CA PRO A 296 23.49 -12.87 -14.12
C PRO A 296 23.43 -11.81 -15.23
N THR A 297 23.79 -12.18 -16.47
CA THR A 297 23.59 -11.35 -17.66
C THR A 297 22.16 -10.81 -17.72
N GLY A 298 22.00 -9.50 -17.90
CA GLY A 298 20.69 -8.86 -17.91
C GLY A 298 20.70 -7.37 -17.63
N ILE A 299 19.52 -6.75 -17.72
CA ILE A 299 19.32 -5.32 -17.47
C ILE A 299 18.75 -5.11 -16.07
N TYR A 300 19.41 -4.25 -15.31
CA TYR A 300 19.07 -3.95 -13.93
C TYR A 300 18.90 -2.44 -13.68
N ILE A 301 18.08 -2.13 -12.68
CA ILE A 301 17.89 -0.79 -12.14
C ILE A 301 18.54 -0.75 -10.76
N VAL A 302 19.64 -0.03 -10.62
CA VAL A 302 20.39 0.15 -9.37
C VAL A 302 19.96 1.47 -8.73
N ARG A 303 19.50 1.44 -7.48
CA ARG A 303 19.03 2.62 -6.74
C ARG A 303 19.86 2.83 -5.49
N THR A 304 20.37 4.05 -5.30
CA THR A 304 21.10 4.48 -4.09
C THR A 304 20.81 5.95 -3.80
N GLY A 305 20.30 6.25 -2.60
CA GLY A 305 19.71 7.56 -2.31
C GLY A 305 18.60 7.92 -3.32
N GLU A 306 18.65 9.12 -3.88
CA GLU A 306 17.81 9.54 -5.01
C GLU A 306 18.25 9.00 -6.37
N ARG A 307 19.51 8.55 -6.50
CA ARG A 307 20.07 8.14 -7.79
C ARG A 307 19.48 6.80 -8.22
N THR A 308 19.05 6.74 -9.47
CA THR A 308 18.57 5.52 -10.14
C THR A 308 19.34 5.38 -11.44
N GLU A 309 20.10 4.30 -11.59
CA GLU A 309 20.90 4.02 -12.79
C GLU A 309 20.44 2.71 -13.44
N LYS A 310 20.39 2.70 -14.77
CA LYS A 310 20.11 1.51 -15.57
C LYS A 310 21.43 0.93 -16.06
N VAL A 311 21.75 -0.29 -15.66
CA VAL A 311 22.96 -1.00 -16.08
C VAL A 311 22.61 -2.25 -16.89
N MET A 312 23.47 -2.62 -17.82
CA MET A 312 23.43 -3.88 -18.55
C MET A 312 24.65 -4.69 -18.13
N VAL A 313 24.41 -5.81 -17.45
CA VAL A 313 25.43 -6.79 -17.12
C VAL A 313 25.53 -7.74 -18.31
N ASP A 314 26.74 -7.88 -18.83
CA ASP A 314 27.14 -8.77 -19.91
C ASP A 314 27.37 -10.22 -19.42
#